data_AF-A0A2X0P917-F1
#
_entry.id   AF-A0A2X0P917-F1
#
_cell.length_a   1.000
_cell.length_b   1.000
_cell.length_c   1.000
_cell.angle_alpha   90.00
_cell.angle_beta   90.00
_cell.angle_gamma   90.00
#
_symmetry.space_group_name_H-M   'P 1'
#
loop_
_entity.id
_entity.type
_entity.pdbx_description
1 polymer ?
#
loop_
_entity_poly.entity_id
_entity_poly.type
_entity_poly.pdbx_seq_one_letter_code
_entity_poly.pdbx_strand_id
1 'polypeptide(L)'
;MPTSYTFKASDNEPVVVHLVHIKKTIEHTNPVLAADKTPTDKPIDGAHEDDLNKTITRTINVTDPEGTTKKTDQTATVYRNAVVDEVTGEVTYGDWSTGN
;
A
#
# COMPACT_ATOMS: atom_id res chain seq x y z
N MET A 1 5.53 -26.63 15.75
CA MET A 1 6.10 -27.40 14.63
C MET A 1 6.70 -28.68 15.20
N PRO A 2 6.52 -29.86 14.56
CA PRO A 2 7.19 -31.08 15.00
C PRO A 2 8.70 -30.88 14.94
N THR A 3 9.40 -31.27 16.00
CA THR A 3 10.86 -31.12 16.13
C THR A 3 11.62 -32.42 15.87
N SER A 4 10.89 -33.54 15.71
CA SER A 4 11.43 -34.84 15.34
C SER A 4 10.37 -35.65 14.60
N TYR A 5 10.83 -36.58 13.77
CA TYR A 5 10.00 -37.56 13.07
C TYR A 5 10.73 -38.90 13.07
N THR A 6 10.03 -39.98 13.34
CA THR A 6 10.59 -41.33 13.32
C THR A 6 10.01 -42.10 12.15
N PHE A 7 10.88 -42.49 11.23
CA PHE A 7 10.50 -43.33 10.10
C PHE A 7 10.20 -44.76 10.56
N LYS A 8 9.10 -45.31 10.05
CA LYS A 8 8.71 -46.72 10.12
C LYS A 8 9.08 -47.44 8.81
N ALA A 9 9.11 -48.77 8.84
CA ALA A 9 9.36 -49.60 7.66
C ALA A 9 8.25 -49.49 6.58
N SER A 10 7.02 -49.17 6.98
CA SER A 10 5.87 -48.87 6.10
C SER A 10 4.90 -47.92 6.82
N ASP A 11 3.92 -47.37 6.08
CA ASP A 11 2.79 -46.61 6.62
C ASP A 11 3.21 -45.38 7.46
N ASN A 12 4.16 -44.63 6.91
CA ASN A 12 4.57 -43.34 7.46
C ASN A 12 3.48 -42.28 7.18
N GLU A 13 2.99 -41.62 8.23
CA GLU A 13 2.01 -40.54 8.10
C GLU A 13 2.67 -39.26 7.55
N PRO A 14 2.02 -38.52 6.65
CA PRO A 14 2.55 -37.27 6.15
C PRO A 14 2.59 -36.20 7.26
N VAL A 15 3.70 -35.47 7.34
CA VAL A 15 3.77 -34.24 8.13
C VAL A 15 3.31 -33.09 7.24
N VAL A 16 2.17 -32.49 7.57
CA VAL A 16 1.63 -31.33 6.86
C VAL A 16 1.90 -30.06 7.65
N VAL A 17 2.60 -29.11 7.03
CA VAL A 17 2.88 -27.79 7.62
C VAL A 17 2.07 -26.74 6.87
N HIS A 18 1.16 -26.09 7.58
CA HIS A 18 0.39 -24.97 7.05
C HIS A 18 1.13 -23.66 7.34
N LEU A 19 1.24 -22.82 6.32
CA LEU A 19 1.76 -21.47 6.43
C LEU A 19 0.67 -20.48 6.00
N VAL A 20 0.85 -19.24 6.41
CA VAL A 20 0.04 -18.10 5.97
C VAL A 20 0.97 -17.05 5.39
N HIS A 21 0.43 -16.22 4.49
CA HIS A 21 1.19 -15.12 3.93
C HIS A 21 1.48 -14.06 4.99
N ILE A 22 2.71 -13.54 4.96
CA ILE A 22 3.09 -12.40 5.77
C ILE A 22 2.51 -11.14 5.11
N LYS A 23 1.87 -10.31 5.93
CA LYS A 23 1.32 -9.02 5.50
C LYS A 23 2.09 -7.90 6.18
N LYS A 24 2.56 -6.95 5.40
CA LYS A 24 3.35 -5.81 5.86
C LYS A 24 2.59 -4.51 5.66
N THR A 25 2.45 -3.74 6.73
CA THR A 25 1.92 -2.38 6.64
C THR A 25 2.98 -1.44 6.05
N ILE A 26 2.56 -0.65 5.07
CA ILE A 26 3.32 0.43 4.45
C ILE A 26 2.64 1.75 4.85
N GLU A 27 3.38 2.55 5.58
CA GLU A 27 2.96 3.89 6.00
C GLU A 27 3.18 4.88 4.85
N HIS A 28 2.25 5.82 4.65
CA HIS A 28 2.37 6.87 3.64
C HIS A 28 3.63 7.74 3.78
N THR A 29 4.23 7.78 4.97
CA THR A 29 5.49 8.50 5.25
C THR A 29 6.74 7.74 4.83
N ASN A 30 6.61 6.45 4.49
CA ASN A 30 7.69 5.62 3.99
C ASN A 30 7.15 4.63 2.93
N PRO A 31 6.75 5.13 1.76
CA PRO A 31 6.29 4.29 0.67
C PRO A 31 7.42 3.40 0.12
N VAL A 32 7.01 2.37 -0.61
CA VAL A 32 7.91 1.44 -1.28
C VAL A 32 8.49 2.10 -2.54
N LEU A 33 9.78 1.90 -2.82
CA LEU A 33 10.38 2.41 -4.06
C LEU A 33 9.90 1.58 -5.26
N ALA A 34 9.77 2.21 -6.43
CA ALA A 34 9.27 1.53 -7.63
C ALA A 34 10.10 0.30 -8.08
N ALA A 35 11.37 0.23 -7.67
CA ALA A 35 12.25 -0.90 -7.99
C ALA A 35 12.15 -2.06 -6.98
N ASP A 36 11.53 -1.84 -5.82
CA ASP A 36 11.45 -2.84 -4.77
C ASP A 36 10.46 -3.96 -5.15
N LYS A 37 10.74 -5.14 -4.63
CA LYS A 37 9.93 -6.34 -4.82
C LYS A 37 9.70 -7.02 -3.49
N THR A 38 8.71 -7.91 -3.48
CA THR A 38 8.53 -8.82 -2.34
C THR A 38 9.71 -9.80 -2.22
N PRO A 39 9.90 -10.47 -1.06
CA PRO A 39 10.89 -11.53 -0.90
C PRO A 39 10.77 -12.70 -1.89
N THR A 40 9.62 -12.83 -2.57
CA THR A 40 9.36 -13.84 -3.60
C THR A 40 9.51 -13.29 -5.03
N ASP A 41 10.18 -12.15 -5.18
CA ASP A 41 10.43 -11.44 -6.45
C ASP A 41 9.16 -10.99 -7.20
N LYS A 42 8.02 -10.88 -6.50
CA LYS A 42 6.80 -10.26 -7.07
C LYS A 42 6.89 -8.73 -7.06
N PRO A 43 6.44 -8.06 -8.13
CA PRO A 43 6.31 -6.61 -8.12
C PRO A 43 5.26 -6.17 -7.10
N ILE A 44 5.40 -4.96 -6.59
CA ILE A 44 4.42 -4.30 -5.71
C ILE A 44 3.83 -3.17 -6.55
N ASP A 45 2.52 -3.20 -6.81
CA ASP A 45 1.81 -2.19 -7.60
C ASP A 45 0.75 -1.53 -6.71
N GLY A 46 1.04 -0.30 -6.24
CA GLY A 46 0.11 0.46 -5.39
C GLY A 46 0.64 0.96 -4.04
N ALA A 47 1.86 0.64 -3.62
CA ALA A 47 2.40 1.08 -2.33
C ALA A 47 3.46 2.20 -2.47
N HIS A 48 3.43 2.93 -3.59
CA HIS A 48 4.40 3.98 -3.90
C HIS A 48 3.88 5.36 -3.46
N GLU A 49 4.75 6.37 -3.52
CA GLU A 49 4.45 7.74 -3.09
C GLU A 49 3.12 8.27 -3.67
N ASP A 50 2.94 8.19 -4.99
CA ASP A 50 1.73 8.72 -5.65
C ASP A 50 0.46 7.89 -5.41
N ASP A 51 0.62 6.64 -4.96
CA ASP A 51 -0.50 5.77 -4.58
C ASP A 51 -1.03 6.08 -3.18
N LEU A 52 -0.12 6.52 -2.30
CA LEU A 52 -0.36 6.73 -0.88
C LEU A 52 -0.55 8.20 -0.52
N ASN A 53 -0.03 9.15 -1.31
CA ASN A 53 -0.11 10.59 -1.08
C ASN A 53 -0.68 11.32 -2.30
N LYS A 54 -1.62 12.26 -2.07
CA LYS A 54 -2.20 13.09 -3.14
C LYS A 54 -2.33 14.53 -2.69
N THR A 55 -2.05 15.45 -3.61
CA THR A 55 -2.32 16.89 -3.43
C THR A 55 -3.52 17.28 -4.28
N ILE A 56 -4.52 17.88 -3.64
CA ILE A 56 -5.75 18.37 -4.24
C ILE A 56 -5.68 19.89 -4.27
N THR A 57 -5.89 20.49 -5.45
CA THR A 57 -5.87 21.94 -5.64
C THR A 57 -7.27 22.45 -6.00
N ARG A 58 -7.77 23.42 -5.23
CA ARG A 58 -8.97 24.20 -5.54
C ARG A 58 -8.58 25.60 -6.00
N THR A 59 -8.95 25.94 -7.24
CA THR A 59 -8.78 27.29 -7.78
C THR A 59 -10.07 28.10 -7.61
N ILE A 60 -9.98 29.21 -6.89
CA ILE A 60 -11.07 30.20 -6.73
C ILE A 60 -10.87 31.30 -7.76
N ASN A 61 -11.87 31.53 -8.61
CA ASN A 61 -11.89 32.63 -9.57
C ASN A 61 -12.90 33.68 -9.09
N VAL A 62 -12.48 34.94 -9.01
CA VAL A 62 -13.34 36.09 -8.69
C VAL A 62 -13.30 37.04 -9.87
N THR A 63 -14.43 37.21 -10.56
CA THR A 63 -14.57 38.12 -11.70
C THR A 63 -15.33 39.36 -11.26
N ASP A 64 -14.78 40.55 -11.52
CA ASP A 64 -15.45 41.83 -11.25
C ASP A 64 -16.49 42.16 -12.36
N PRO A 65 -17.39 43.14 -12.13
CA PRO A 65 -18.36 43.56 -13.15
C PRO A 65 -17.75 44.06 -14.46
N GLU A 66 -16.51 44.54 -14.42
CA GLU A 66 -15.72 45.00 -15.57
C GLU A 66 -15.09 43.85 -16.37
N GLY A 67 -15.19 42.61 -15.86
CA GLY A 67 -14.76 41.38 -16.52
C GLY A 67 -13.36 40.88 -16.13
N THR A 68 -12.64 41.58 -15.25
CA THR A 68 -11.31 41.16 -14.77
C THR A 68 -11.45 40.00 -13.79
N THR A 69 -10.68 38.93 -14.00
CA THR A 69 -10.71 37.75 -13.11
C THR A 69 -9.43 37.62 -12.29
N LYS A 70 -9.57 37.52 -10.97
CA LYS A 70 -8.50 37.18 -10.04
C LYS A 70 -8.58 35.70 -9.64
N LYS A 71 -7.43 35.02 -9.62
CA LYS A 71 -7.32 33.61 -9.18
C LYS A 71 -6.68 33.50 -7.80
N THR A 72 -7.11 32.53 -7.01
CA THR A 72 -6.48 32.15 -5.75
C THR A 72 -6.56 30.64 -5.60
N ASP A 73 -5.43 29.98 -5.44
CA ASP A 73 -5.36 28.54 -5.26
C ASP A 73 -5.32 28.18 -3.77
N GLN A 74 -5.96 27.07 -3.44
CA GLN A 74 -5.93 26.44 -2.13
C GLN A 74 -5.56 24.98 -2.33
N THR A 75 -4.60 24.47 -1.55
CA THR A 75 -4.12 23.10 -1.65
C THR A 75 -4.38 22.35 -0.37
N ALA A 76 -4.77 21.07 -0.48
CA ALA A 76 -4.86 20.14 0.62
C ALA A 76 -4.13 18.84 0.25
N THR A 77 -3.37 18.29 1.19
CA THR A 77 -2.71 16.99 1.01
C THR A 77 -3.48 15.92 1.79
N VAL A 78 -3.81 14.84 1.12
CA VAL A 78 -4.45 13.65 1.71
C VAL A 78 -3.55 12.44 1.51
N TYR A 79 -3.65 11.49 2.43
CA TYR A 79 -2.80 10.30 2.44
C TYR A 79 -3.57 9.06 2.87
N ARG A 80 -3.06 7.87 2.57
CA ARG A 80 -3.56 6.59 3.09
C ARG A 80 -2.40 5.61 3.29
N ASN A 81 -2.56 4.68 4.22
CA ASN A 81 -1.63 3.57 4.36
C ASN A 81 -2.09 2.37 3.52
N ALA A 82 -1.17 1.44 3.28
CA ALA A 82 -1.43 0.19 2.58
C ALA A 82 -0.91 -1.03 3.35
N VAL A 83 -1.39 -2.21 2.98
CA VAL A 83 -0.87 -3.49 3.43
C VAL A 83 -0.50 -4.30 2.19
N VAL A 84 0.76 -4.74 2.14
CA VAL A 84 1.31 -5.58 1.07
C VAL A 84 1.38 -7.03 1.54
N ASP A 85 0.89 -7.96 0.73
CA ASP A 85 1.15 -9.39 0.88
C ASP A 85 2.57 -9.71 0.35
N GLU A 86 3.47 -10.17 1.23
CA GLU A 86 4.88 -10.42 0.89
C GLU A 86 5.10 -11.66 0.01
N VAL A 87 4.04 -12.43 -0.29
CA VAL A 87 4.12 -13.60 -1.19
C VAL A 87 3.56 -13.25 -2.57
N THR A 88 2.48 -12.48 -2.64
CA THR A 88 1.82 -12.19 -3.92
C THR A 88 2.16 -10.81 -4.49
N GLY A 89 2.54 -9.85 -3.65
CA GLY A 89 2.67 -8.44 -4.01
C GLY A 89 1.35 -7.68 -4.04
N GLU A 90 0.24 -8.32 -3.68
CA GLU A 90 -1.07 -7.68 -3.64
C GLU A 90 -1.12 -6.57 -2.59
N VAL A 91 -1.71 -5.43 -2.97
CA VAL A 91 -1.83 -4.24 -2.13
C VAL A 91 -3.29 -4.03 -1.74
N THR A 92 -3.55 -3.92 -0.43
CA THR A 92 -4.84 -3.49 0.10
C THR A 92 -4.70 -2.15 0.78
N TYR A 93 -5.66 -1.25 0.56
CA TYR A 93 -5.60 0.12 1.05
C TYR A 93 -6.47 0.34 2.29
N GLY A 94 -5.98 1.19 3.18
CA GLY A 94 -6.83 1.85 4.17
C GLY A 94 -7.58 3.04 3.56
N ASP A 95 -8.42 3.66 4.40
CA ASP A 95 -9.13 4.88 4.04
C ASP A 95 -8.17 6.06 3.84
N TRP A 96 -8.57 7.00 2.99
CA TRP A 96 -7.89 8.29 2.86
C TRP A 96 -8.11 9.14 4.11
N SER A 97 -7.08 9.91 4.48
CA SER A 97 -7.20 10.99 5.44
C SER A 97 -8.08 12.12 4.91
N THR A 98 -8.65 12.89 5.82
CA THR A 98 -9.35 14.13 5.47
C THR A 98 -8.34 15.26 5.35
N GLY A 99 -8.40 16.01 4.24
CA GLY A 99 -7.59 17.20 4.07
C GLY A 99 -8.03 18.31 5.04
N ASN A 100 -7.06 19.06 5.57
CA ASN A 100 -7.30 20.39 6.15
C ASN A 100 -7.10 21.45 5.07
#